data_AF-A0A8H4CS24-F1
#
_entry.id   AF-A0A8H4CS24-F1
#
_cell.length_a   1.000
_cell.length_b   1.000
_cell.length_c   1.000
_cell.angle_alpha   90.00
_cell.angle_beta   90.00
_cell.angle_gamma   90.00
#
_symmetry.space_group_name_H-M   'P 1'
#
loop_
_entity.id
_entity.type
_entity.pdbx_description
1 polymer ?
#
loop_
_entity_poly.entity_id
_entity_poly.type
_entity_poly.pdbx_seq_one_letter_code
_entity_poly.pdbx_strand_id
1 'polypeptide(L)'
;MVRKLKFHEQKLLRKHDFITYKQDGDHRDAAVVRRYMIQKPEDYVSIAATIILSTPANKDNQHKYNRLCGSIRQLAHRLSLMPPESAARRKHEKLLLDKLYDMGVLSSASKLSAVEHNVTVSAFARRRLPVVMTRLRYESQTQLLDPQKQMLIVFLRMAETVQAATKLIEQGHVRVGTETCTDPAFLVTRSMEDFVTWTVGSKVKRNIMKYRDKLDDFELL
;
A
#
# COMPACT_ATOMS: atom_id res chain seq x y z
N MET A 1 26.21 9.74 -17.35
CA MET A 1 25.65 8.96 -18.48
C MET A 1 26.78 8.59 -19.43
N VAL A 2 26.79 7.36 -19.95
CA VAL A 2 27.84 6.88 -20.88
C VAL A 2 27.49 7.30 -22.30
N ARG A 3 28.51 7.56 -23.13
CA ARG A 3 28.31 7.87 -24.55
C ARG A 3 27.57 6.74 -25.28
N LYS A 4 26.82 7.07 -26.33
CA LYS A 4 26.18 6.06 -27.18
C LYS A 4 27.26 5.25 -27.91
N LEU A 5 27.18 3.92 -27.83
CA LEU A 5 28.10 3.00 -28.50
C LEU A 5 27.88 3.01 -30.02
N LYS A 6 28.96 2.91 -30.79
CA LYS A 6 28.92 2.71 -32.25
C LYS A 6 28.46 1.28 -32.57
N PHE A 7 28.02 1.03 -33.80
CA PHE A 7 27.48 -0.26 -34.22
C PHE A 7 28.42 -1.45 -33.93
N HIS A 8 29.71 -1.32 -34.22
CA HIS A 8 30.69 -2.37 -33.95
C HIS A 8 30.94 -2.58 -32.44
N GLU A 9 30.93 -1.50 -31.65
CA GLU A 9 31.09 -1.55 -30.19
C GLU A 9 29.88 -2.24 -29.54
N GLN A 10 28.66 -1.93 -29.98
CA GLN A 10 27.42 -2.56 -29.50
C GLN A 10 27.34 -4.04 -29.90
N LYS A 11 27.89 -4.40 -31.07
CA LYS A 11 27.96 -5.79 -31.52
C LYS A 11 28.87 -6.65 -30.63
N LEU A 12 29.94 -6.07 -30.07
CA LEU A 12 30.81 -6.71 -29.08
C LEU A 12 30.18 -6.71 -27.68
N LEU A 13 29.61 -5.58 -27.27
CA LEU A 13 29.08 -5.34 -25.93
C LEU A 13 27.56 -5.57 -25.82
N ARG A 14 27.05 -6.67 -26.40
CA ARG A 14 25.60 -6.95 -26.46
C ARG A 14 24.93 -7.15 -25.10
N LYS A 15 25.66 -7.69 -24.12
CA LYS A 15 25.16 -7.99 -22.76
C LYS A 15 25.54 -6.93 -21.73
N HIS A 16 26.11 -5.82 -22.20
CA HIS A 16 26.66 -4.80 -21.32
C HIS A 16 25.65 -3.66 -21.18
N ASP A 17 25.12 -3.51 -19.98
CA ASP A 17 24.36 -2.35 -19.55
C ASP A 17 24.82 -1.97 -18.13
N PHE A 18 25.10 -0.70 -17.91
CA PHE A 18 25.47 -0.16 -16.60
C PHE A 18 24.26 0.18 -15.73
N ILE A 19 23.07 0.28 -16.34
CA ILE A 19 21.85 0.74 -15.67
C ILE A 19 21.00 -0.45 -15.24
N THR A 20 20.80 -1.44 -16.11
CA THR A 20 19.94 -2.60 -15.81
C THR A 20 20.75 -3.88 -15.75
N TYR A 21 20.88 -4.44 -14.54
CA TYR A 21 21.44 -5.78 -14.37
C TYR A 21 20.32 -6.81 -14.30
N LYS A 22 20.61 -8.05 -14.72
CA LYS A 22 19.63 -9.16 -14.68
C LYS A 22 19.09 -9.42 -13.27
N GLN A 23 19.89 -9.14 -12.24
CA GLN A 23 19.50 -9.28 -10.84
C GLN A 23 18.51 -8.21 -10.35
N ASP A 24 18.42 -7.07 -11.05
CA ASP A 24 17.61 -5.92 -10.62
C ASP A 24 16.13 -6.08 -10.96
N GLY A 25 15.76 -7.15 -11.69
CA GLY A 25 14.37 -7.46 -12.01
C GLY A 25 13.64 -6.30 -12.69
N ASP A 26 14.31 -5.64 -13.64
CA ASP A 26 13.80 -4.47 -14.37
C ASP A 26 13.44 -3.28 -13.47
N HIS A 27 14.15 -3.10 -12.35
CA HIS A 27 13.92 -2.00 -11.39
C HIS A 27 12.48 -1.90 -10.88
N ARG A 28 11.75 -3.03 -10.89
CA ARG A 28 10.35 -3.09 -10.49
C ARG A 28 10.14 -2.57 -9.07
N ASP A 29 11.08 -2.84 -8.18
CA ASP A 29 11.04 -2.39 -6.80
C ASP A 29 11.14 -0.87 -6.69
N ALA A 30 12.07 -0.26 -7.43
CA ALA A 30 12.21 1.20 -7.48
C ALA A 30 10.95 1.86 -8.07
N ALA A 31 10.33 1.24 -9.08
CA ALA A 31 9.06 1.72 -9.63
C ALA A 31 7.91 1.66 -8.61
N VAL A 32 7.81 0.59 -7.82
CA VAL A 32 6.77 0.44 -6.79
C VAL A 32 6.98 1.42 -5.63
N VAL A 33 8.23 1.56 -5.16
CA VAL A 33 8.62 2.50 -4.10
C VAL A 33 8.25 3.93 -4.48
N ARG A 34 8.59 4.35 -5.72
CA ARG A 34 8.26 5.68 -6.22
C ARG A 34 6.75 5.88 -6.38
N ARG A 35 6.03 4.87 -6.87
CA ARG A 35 4.57 4.97 -7.09
C ARG A 35 3.78 5.16 -5.80
N TYR A 36 4.17 4.49 -4.72
CA TYR A 36 3.45 4.51 -3.45
C TYR A 36 4.15 5.32 -2.34
N MET A 37 5.19 6.09 -2.69
CA MET A 37 5.93 6.96 -1.76
C MET A 37 6.40 6.22 -0.50
N ILE A 38 7.07 5.09 -0.70
CA ILE A 38 7.62 4.30 0.39
C ILE A 38 8.92 4.98 0.86
N GLN A 39 8.89 5.54 2.08
CA GLN A 39 9.99 6.36 2.59
C GLN A 39 11.18 5.56 3.12
N LYS A 40 10.93 4.50 3.90
CA LYS A 40 12.01 3.69 4.47
C LYS A 40 12.55 2.75 3.42
N PRO A 41 13.84 2.84 3.07
CA PRO A 41 14.51 1.82 2.31
C PRO A 41 14.37 0.49 3.04
N GLU A 42 14.43 0.38 4.36
CA GLU A 42 14.28 -0.92 5.06
C GLU A 42 12.94 -1.67 4.85
N ASP A 43 11.87 -0.96 4.46
CA ASP A 43 10.61 -1.59 4.07
C ASP A 43 10.64 -2.08 2.60
N TYR A 44 11.72 -1.79 1.85
CA TYR A 44 11.89 -2.05 0.42
C TYR A 44 13.33 -2.11 -0.20
N VAL A 45 14.43 -2.11 0.55
CA VAL A 45 15.84 -1.98 0.12
C VAL A 45 16.75 -2.28 1.33
N SER A 46 17.64 -3.26 1.14
CA SER A 46 18.87 -3.47 1.88
C SER A 46 19.80 -2.26 1.79
N ILE A 47 20.27 -1.77 2.93
CA ILE A 47 21.55 -1.05 3.00
C ILE A 47 22.66 -2.05 2.65
N ALA A 48 23.02 -2.10 1.37
CA ALA A 48 24.24 -2.75 0.88
C ALA A 48 25.26 -1.65 0.56
N ALA A 49 25.91 -1.13 1.60
CA ALA A 49 27.07 -0.24 1.43
C ALA A 49 28.13 -0.30 2.55
N THR A 50 27.96 -1.08 3.63
CA THR A 50 28.90 -0.98 4.77
C THR A 50 29.67 -2.27 5.10
N ILE A 51 29.38 -3.43 4.51
CA ILE A 51 30.08 -4.67 4.88
C ILE A 51 30.46 -5.48 3.65
N ILE A 52 31.55 -5.06 3.00
CA ILE A 52 32.44 -6.00 2.31
C ILE A 52 33.52 -6.33 3.34
N LEU A 53 33.48 -7.54 3.90
CA LEU A 53 34.58 -8.35 4.47
C LEU A 53 34.05 -9.30 5.55
N SER A 54 33.20 -10.25 5.17
CA SER A 54 33.15 -11.62 5.69
C SER A 54 31.85 -12.30 5.23
N THR A 55 31.96 -13.55 4.79
CA THR A 55 30.88 -14.49 4.41
C THR A 55 30.10 -14.25 3.10
N PRO A 56 30.28 -15.13 2.08
CA PRO A 56 29.47 -15.17 0.88
C PRO A 56 28.27 -16.10 1.10
N ALA A 57 27.27 -15.67 1.85
CA ALA A 57 25.98 -16.37 1.93
C ALA A 57 24.97 -15.47 2.64
N ASN A 58 24.25 -14.65 1.88
CA ASN A 58 22.83 -14.33 2.07
C ASN A 58 22.51 -13.06 1.26
N LYS A 59 22.05 -13.26 0.02
CA LYS A 59 21.57 -12.19 -0.87
C LYS A 59 20.08 -11.88 -0.61
N ASP A 60 19.56 -12.25 0.56
CA ASP A 60 18.11 -12.31 0.82
C ASP A 60 17.60 -11.17 1.72
N ASN A 61 18.35 -10.07 1.85
CA ASN A 61 17.91 -8.87 2.56
C ASN A 61 16.95 -8.01 1.73
N GLN A 62 15.92 -8.65 1.17
CA GLN A 62 15.00 -8.04 0.22
C GLN A 62 13.54 -8.16 0.74
N HIS A 63 13.01 -7.03 1.21
CA HIS A 63 11.58 -6.68 1.28
C HIS A 63 10.68 -7.50 2.22
N LYS A 64 10.38 -6.97 3.41
CA LYS A 64 9.44 -7.57 4.39
C LYS A 64 8.11 -7.98 3.73
N TYR A 65 7.55 -7.12 2.87
CA TYR A 65 6.30 -7.41 2.16
C TYR A 65 6.46 -8.48 1.05
N ASN A 66 7.59 -8.53 0.35
CA ASN A 66 7.79 -9.55 -0.70
C ASN A 66 8.00 -10.94 -0.09
N ARG A 67 8.77 -11.01 1.00
CA ARG A 67 8.91 -12.24 1.79
C ARG A 67 7.56 -12.73 2.31
N LEU A 68 6.77 -11.82 2.88
CA LEU A 68 5.41 -12.13 3.36
C LEU A 68 4.50 -12.61 2.22
N CYS A 69 4.49 -11.95 1.06
CA CYS A 69 3.77 -12.43 -0.13
C CYS A 69 4.24 -13.82 -0.56
N GLY A 70 5.56 -14.06 -0.53
CA GLY A 70 6.16 -15.36 -0.82
C GLY A 70 5.69 -16.45 0.13
N SER A 71 5.70 -16.20 1.43
CA SER A 71 5.19 -17.13 2.45
C SER A 71 3.69 -17.44 2.26
N ILE A 72 2.87 -16.43 1.94
CA ILE A 72 1.43 -16.62 1.65
C ILE A 72 1.24 -17.49 0.40
N ARG A 73 1.99 -17.23 -0.67
CA ARG A 73 1.92 -18.04 -1.90
C ARG A 73 2.41 -19.47 -1.67
N GLN A 74 3.47 -19.66 -0.88
CA GLN A 74 3.94 -20.99 -0.50
C GLN A 74 2.89 -21.75 0.31
N LEU A 75 2.19 -21.07 1.23
CA LEU A 75 1.08 -21.66 1.96
C LEU A 75 -0.05 -22.06 0.99
N ALA A 76 -0.47 -21.18 0.09
CA ALA A 76 -1.50 -21.49 -0.91
C ALA A 76 -1.11 -22.66 -1.81
N HIS A 77 0.15 -22.72 -2.25
CA HIS A 77 0.67 -23.84 -3.03
C HIS A 77 0.63 -25.15 -2.23
N ARG A 78 1.06 -25.15 -0.96
CA ARG A 78 0.96 -26.34 -0.09
C ARG A 78 -0.49 -26.77 0.14
N LEU A 79 -1.43 -25.82 0.25
CA LEU A 79 -2.86 -26.12 0.34
C LEU A 79 -3.37 -26.81 -0.95
N SER A 80 -2.88 -26.37 -2.11
CA SER A 80 -3.22 -26.96 -3.41
C SER A 80 -2.75 -28.42 -3.55
N LEU A 81 -1.60 -28.75 -2.97
CA LEU A 81 -1.02 -30.11 -2.98
C LEU A 81 -1.78 -31.11 -2.08
N MET A 82 -2.57 -30.64 -1.11
CA MET A 82 -3.34 -31.53 -0.24
C MET A 82 -4.54 -32.14 -1.00
N PRO A 83 -5.02 -33.33 -0.62
CA PRO A 83 -6.20 -33.93 -1.26
C PRO A 83 -7.46 -33.05 -1.05
N PRO A 84 -8.33 -32.93 -2.08
CA PRO A 84 -9.50 -32.04 -2.06
C PRO A 84 -10.58 -32.44 -1.03
N GLU A 85 -10.57 -33.70 -0.60
CA GLU A 85 -11.51 -34.24 0.39
C GLU A 85 -11.14 -33.94 1.84
N SER A 86 -9.91 -33.45 2.10
CA SER A 86 -9.48 -33.18 3.46
C SER A 86 -10.25 -32.00 4.06
N ALA A 87 -10.90 -32.23 5.21
CA ALA A 87 -11.58 -31.19 5.98
C ALA A 87 -10.62 -30.06 6.40
N ALA A 88 -9.34 -30.36 6.62
CA ALA A 88 -8.33 -29.36 6.95
C ALA A 88 -8.07 -28.40 5.78
N ARG A 89 -8.04 -28.89 4.54
CA ARG A 89 -7.85 -28.07 3.34
C ARG A 89 -8.96 -27.03 3.21
N ARG A 90 -10.23 -27.46 3.26
CA ARG A 90 -11.40 -26.56 3.15
C ARG A 90 -11.42 -25.50 4.26
N LYS A 91 -11.08 -25.88 5.50
CA LYS A 91 -11.00 -24.95 6.64
C LYS A 91 -9.92 -23.89 6.43
N HIS A 92 -8.70 -24.29 6.08
CA HIS A 92 -7.58 -23.34 5.94
C HIS A 92 -7.67 -22.49 4.67
N GLU A 93 -8.23 -23.02 3.58
CA GLU A 93 -8.53 -22.22 2.38
C GLU A 93 -9.51 -21.10 2.71
N LYS A 94 -10.60 -21.42 3.43
CA LYS A 94 -11.57 -20.42 3.87
C LYS A 94 -10.94 -19.38 4.80
N LEU A 95 -10.23 -19.80 5.84
CA LEU A 95 -9.56 -18.89 6.78
C LEU A 95 -8.55 -17.97 6.08
N LEU A 96 -7.79 -18.49 5.12
CA LEU A 96 -6.82 -17.70 4.37
C LEU A 96 -7.53 -16.65 3.50
N LEU A 97 -8.58 -17.05 2.77
CA LEU A 97 -9.32 -16.16 1.88
C LEU A 97 -10.07 -15.07 2.66
N ASP A 98 -10.75 -15.43 3.75
CA ASP A 98 -11.46 -14.50 4.62
C ASP A 98 -10.47 -13.48 5.23
N LYS A 99 -9.33 -13.96 5.77
CA LYS A 99 -8.33 -13.05 6.37
C LYS A 99 -7.72 -12.09 5.35
N LEU A 100 -7.43 -12.55 4.13
CA LEU A 100 -6.87 -11.70 3.07
C LEU A 100 -7.90 -10.70 2.52
N TYR A 101 -9.18 -11.05 2.54
CA TYR A 101 -10.28 -10.17 2.18
C TYR A 101 -10.52 -9.09 3.24
N ASP A 102 -10.54 -9.46 4.52
CA ASP A 102 -10.67 -8.52 5.65
C ASP A 102 -9.51 -7.53 5.72
N MET A 103 -8.29 -7.98 5.42
CA MET A 103 -7.14 -7.10 5.28
C MET A 103 -7.21 -6.21 4.03
N GLY A 104 -8.09 -6.51 3.07
CA GLY A 104 -8.28 -5.75 1.83
C GLY A 104 -7.21 -6.00 0.76
N VAL A 105 -6.41 -7.06 0.92
CA VAL A 105 -5.38 -7.46 -0.06
C VAL A 105 -6.03 -8.07 -1.30
N LEU A 106 -7.08 -8.87 -1.08
CA LEU A 106 -7.91 -9.45 -2.14
C LEU A 106 -9.23 -8.68 -2.28
N SER A 107 -9.67 -8.48 -3.53
CA SER A 107 -10.98 -7.88 -3.82
C SER A 107 -12.14 -8.85 -3.68
N SER A 108 -11.88 -10.17 -3.71
CA SER A 108 -12.88 -11.23 -3.60
C SER A 108 -12.26 -12.47 -2.95
N ALA A 109 -13.02 -13.13 -2.08
CA ALA A 109 -12.61 -14.31 -1.30
C ALA A 109 -13.03 -15.64 -1.96
N SER A 110 -13.39 -15.66 -3.24
CA SER A 110 -14.06 -16.82 -3.86
C SER A 110 -13.13 -17.93 -4.37
N LYS A 111 -11.89 -17.61 -4.75
CA LYS A 111 -11.00 -18.53 -5.46
C LYS A 111 -9.58 -18.51 -4.89
N LEU A 112 -9.01 -19.68 -4.61
CA LEU A 112 -7.62 -19.81 -4.13
C LEU A 112 -6.60 -19.31 -5.19
N SER A 113 -6.91 -19.44 -6.48
CA SER A 113 -6.07 -18.92 -7.57
C SER A 113 -5.85 -17.39 -7.47
N ALA A 114 -6.79 -16.66 -6.87
CA ALA A 114 -6.60 -15.23 -6.63
C ALA A 114 -5.41 -14.96 -5.70
N VAL A 115 -5.08 -15.88 -4.79
CA VAL A 115 -3.95 -15.74 -3.87
C VAL A 115 -2.62 -15.78 -4.61
N GLU A 116 -2.47 -16.60 -5.64
CA GLU A 116 -1.22 -16.75 -6.38
C GLU A 116 -0.86 -15.49 -7.17
N HIS A 117 -1.84 -14.94 -7.90
CA HIS A 117 -1.61 -13.82 -8.82
C HIS A 117 -1.87 -12.44 -8.20
N ASN A 118 -2.87 -12.32 -7.31
CA ASN A 118 -3.30 -11.00 -6.81
C ASN A 118 -2.62 -10.60 -5.50
N VAL A 119 -2.12 -11.53 -4.69
CA VAL A 119 -1.31 -11.20 -3.51
C VAL A 119 0.06 -10.74 -4.00
N THR A 120 0.21 -9.43 -4.15
CA THR A 120 1.41 -8.76 -4.63
C THR A 120 1.83 -7.70 -3.64
N VAL A 121 3.10 -7.28 -3.68
CA VAL A 121 3.55 -6.18 -2.80
C VAL A 121 2.80 -4.89 -3.08
N SER A 122 2.43 -4.65 -4.35
CA SER A 122 1.54 -3.54 -4.72
C SER A 122 0.15 -3.62 -4.08
N ALA A 123 -0.36 -4.81 -3.76
CA ALA A 123 -1.62 -4.95 -3.03
C ALA A 123 -1.48 -4.48 -1.57
N PHE A 124 -0.39 -4.83 -0.89
CA PHE A 124 -0.09 -4.32 0.46
C PHE A 124 0.22 -2.82 0.46
N ALA A 125 1.00 -2.33 -0.51
CA ALA A 125 1.32 -0.91 -0.63
C ALA A 125 0.07 -0.03 -0.84
N ARG A 126 -0.96 -0.55 -1.51
CA ARG A 126 -2.26 0.13 -1.67
C ARG A 126 -3.10 0.21 -0.39
N ARG A 127 -2.83 -0.65 0.60
CA ARG A 127 -3.51 -0.65 1.91
C ARG A 127 -2.82 0.22 2.96
N ARG A 128 -1.72 0.90 2.59
CA ARG A 128 -1.07 1.86 3.48
C ARG A 128 -1.94 3.10 3.66
N LEU A 129 -1.93 3.66 4.87
CA LEU A 129 -2.72 4.82 5.27
C LEU A 129 -2.67 5.99 4.26
N PRO A 130 -1.51 6.45 3.74
CA PRO A 130 -1.47 7.55 2.78
C PRO A 130 -2.21 7.24 1.47
N VAL A 131 -2.10 6.01 0.98
CA VAL A 131 -2.76 5.59 -0.27
C VAL A 131 -4.26 5.43 -0.05
N VAL A 132 -4.65 4.86 1.09
CA VAL A 132 -6.06 4.75 1.48
C VAL A 132 -6.67 6.15 1.59
N MET A 133 -6.02 7.13 2.23
CA MET A 133 -6.50 8.52 2.31
C MET A 133 -6.74 9.20 0.95
N THR A 134 -5.88 8.94 -0.04
CA THR A 134 -6.08 9.46 -1.39
C THR A 134 -7.21 8.77 -2.15
N ARG A 135 -7.60 7.56 -1.71
CA ARG A 135 -8.66 6.75 -2.31
C ARG A 135 -10.00 6.88 -1.60
N LEU A 136 -9.97 7.18 -0.29
CA LEU A 136 -11.14 7.29 0.57
C LEU A 136 -12.15 8.24 -0.06
N ARG A 137 -13.41 7.77 -0.08
CA ARG A 137 -14.56 8.58 -0.43
C ARG A 137 -15.22 8.96 0.88
N TYR A 138 -15.22 10.24 1.23
CA TYR A 138 -16.04 10.69 2.34
C TYR A 138 -17.50 10.68 1.89
N GLU A 139 -18.28 9.70 2.33
CA GLU A 139 -19.73 9.73 2.25
C GLU A 139 -20.23 10.48 3.49
N SER A 140 -20.28 11.82 3.42
CA SER A 140 -21.01 12.55 4.46
C SER A 140 -22.49 12.20 4.28
N GLN A 141 -23.05 11.50 5.25
CA GLN A 141 -24.48 11.26 5.40
C GLN A 141 -25.20 12.61 5.46
N THR A 142 -25.52 13.20 4.32
CA THR A 142 -26.44 14.34 4.23
C THR A 142 -27.84 13.78 4.44
N GLN A 143 -28.31 13.84 5.68
CA GLN A 143 -29.75 13.81 5.93
C GLN A 143 -30.41 14.92 5.09
N LEU A 144 -31.42 14.50 4.33
CA LEU A 144 -32.38 15.24 3.51
C LEU A 144 -32.27 16.77 3.54
N LEU A 145 -31.91 17.35 2.39
CA LEU A 145 -32.43 18.62 1.86
C LEU A 145 -32.14 18.64 0.34
N ASP A 146 -33.21 18.77 -0.45
CA ASP A 146 -33.32 18.94 -1.92
C ASP A 146 -33.28 17.72 -2.87
N PRO A 147 -34.44 17.31 -3.44
CA PRO A 147 -34.53 16.29 -4.50
C PRO A 147 -34.13 16.76 -5.90
N GLN A 148 -33.75 18.03 -6.10
CA GLN A 148 -33.36 18.60 -7.41
C GLN A 148 -31.85 18.86 -7.55
N LYS A 149 -31.04 18.63 -6.51
CA LYS A 149 -29.58 18.68 -6.62
C LYS A 149 -29.08 17.35 -7.16
N GLN A 150 -28.95 17.30 -8.48
CA GLN A 150 -28.35 16.22 -9.24
C GLN A 150 -27.14 15.63 -8.49
N MET A 151 -27.17 14.31 -8.36
CA MET A 151 -26.20 13.38 -7.82
C MET A 151 -24.73 13.74 -8.15
N LEU A 152 -24.18 14.73 -7.43
CA LEU A 152 -22.75 14.96 -7.41
C LEU A 152 -22.20 14.00 -6.35
N ILE A 153 -21.80 12.80 -6.80
CA ILE A 153 -20.90 11.93 -6.05
C ILE A 153 -19.60 12.72 -5.89
N VAL A 154 -19.55 13.63 -4.91
CA VAL A 154 -18.35 14.40 -4.59
C VAL A 154 -17.41 13.42 -3.91
N PHE A 155 -16.47 12.93 -4.69
CA PHE A 155 -15.31 12.14 -4.26
C PHE A 155 -14.46 13.00 -3.31
N LEU A 156 -14.87 13.14 -2.04
CA LEU A 156 -14.08 13.81 -1.02
C LEU A 156 -12.93 12.89 -0.62
N ARG A 157 -11.84 12.99 -1.38
CA ARG A 157 -10.52 12.49 -1.03
C ARG A 157 -9.99 13.32 0.13
N MET A 158 -9.47 12.68 1.19
CA MET A 158 -8.86 13.41 2.31
C MET A 158 -7.56 14.14 1.90
N ALA A 159 -6.90 13.66 0.85
CA ALA A 159 -5.70 14.27 0.28
C ALA A 159 -5.68 14.10 -1.25
N GLU A 160 -5.14 15.10 -1.95
CA GLU A 160 -5.06 15.09 -3.43
C GLU A 160 -3.95 14.17 -3.95
N THR A 161 -2.82 14.12 -3.24
CA THR A 161 -1.63 13.34 -3.62
C THR A 161 -1.12 12.49 -2.47
N VAL A 162 -0.45 11.38 -2.80
CA VAL A 162 0.14 10.49 -1.79
C VAL A 162 1.22 11.22 -0.99
N GLN A 163 1.99 12.13 -1.62
CA GLN A 163 2.98 12.93 -0.89
C GLN A 163 2.34 13.86 0.14
N ALA A 164 1.23 14.53 -0.22
CA ALA A 164 0.51 15.38 0.71
C ALA A 164 -0.07 14.56 1.86
N ALA A 165 -0.67 13.40 1.57
CA ALA A 165 -1.18 12.49 2.57
C ALA A 165 -0.10 12.06 3.57
N THR A 166 1.08 11.67 3.09
CA THR A 166 2.20 11.29 3.95
C THR A 166 2.61 12.43 4.89
N LYS A 167 2.74 13.67 4.39
CA LYS A 167 3.07 14.84 5.22
C LYS A 167 2.02 15.11 6.30
N LEU A 168 0.74 14.96 5.97
CA LEU A 168 -0.37 15.18 6.92
C LEU A 168 -0.40 14.12 8.03
N ILE A 169 -0.04 12.88 7.71
CA ILE A 169 0.09 11.78 8.68
C ILE A 169 1.30 12.04 9.59
N GLU A 170 2.46 12.40 9.03
CA GLU A 170 3.67 12.71 9.81
C GLU A 170 3.45 13.88 10.78
N GLN A 171 2.63 14.86 10.39
CA GLN A 171 2.22 15.98 11.25
C GLN A 171 1.21 15.59 12.35
N GLY A 172 0.67 14.37 12.32
CA GLY A 172 -0.31 13.90 13.31
C GLY A 172 -1.72 14.47 13.11
N HIS A 173 -2.10 14.83 11.88
CA HIS A 173 -3.44 15.33 11.60
C HIS A 173 -4.48 14.22 11.40
N VAL A 174 -4.06 12.96 11.33
CA VAL A 174 -4.90 11.81 11.01
C VAL A 174 -5.01 10.87 12.20
N ARG A 175 -6.23 10.39 12.47
CA ARG A 175 -6.50 9.30 13.40
C ARG A 175 -7.22 8.16 12.70
N VAL A 176 -7.06 6.98 13.26
CA VAL A 176 -7.75 5.77 12.80
C VAL A 176 -8.53 5.24 14.01
N GLY A 177 -9.85 5.38 13.98
CA GLY A 177 -10.69 5.14 15.16
C GLY A 177 -10.46 6.23 16.22
N THR A 178 -10.00 5.82 17.40
CA THR A 178 -9.74 6.71 18.54
C THR A 178 -8.28 7.17 18.61
N GLU A 179 -7.35 6.47 17.97
CA GLU A 179 -5.92 6.69 18.11
C GLU A 179 -5.34 7.53 16.98
N THR A 180 -4.47 8.47 17.33
CA THR A 180 -3.74 9.28 16.36
C THR A 180 -2.60 8.48 15.75
N CYS A 181 -2.54 8.39 14.42
CA CYS A 181 -1.51 7.63 13.71
C CYS A 181 -0.49 8.59 13.10
N THR A 182 0.78 8.44 13.46
CA THR A 182 1.90 9.23 12.93
C THR A 182 2.76 8.46 11.92
N ASP A 183 2.61 7.13 11.83
CA ASP A 183 3.37 6.28 10.91
C ASP A 183 2.66 6.11 9.54
N PRO A 184 3.25 6.59 8.43
CA PRO A 184 2.73 6.40 7.08
C PRO A 184 2.79 4.93 6.59
N ALA A 185 3.50 4.04 7.30
CA ALA A 185 3.55 2.61 7.01
C ALA A 185 2.38 1.82 7.62
N PHE A 186 1.52 2.46 8.42
CA PHE A 186 0.35 1.82 9.01
C PHE A 186 -0.57 1.25 7.93
N LEU A 187 -0.94 -0.03 8.09
CA LEU A 187 -1.76 -0.76 7.13
C LEU A 187 -3.21 -0.79 7.62
N VAL A 188 -4.10 -0.19 6.83
CA VAL A 188 -5.52 -0.05 7.17
C VAL A 188 -6.26 -1.27 6.63
N THR A 189 -6.92 -2.03 7.50
CA THR A 189 -7.82 -3.13 7.11
C THR A 189 -9.12 -2.58 6.53
N ARG A 190 -9.93 -3.43 5.91
CA ARG A 190 -11.17 -2.99 5.27
C ARG A 190 -12.18 -2.42 6.26
N SER A 191 -12.29 -3.04 7.44
CA SER A 191 -13.16 -2.57 8.52
C SER A 191 -12.68 -1.26 9.15
N MET A 192 -11.36 -1.02 9.16
CA MET A 192 -10.78 0.17 9.78
C MET A 192 -10.80 1.40 8.85
N GLU A 193 -11.06 1.19 7.55
CA GLU A 193 -11.08 2.23 6.51
C GLU A 193 -12.13 3.32 6.79
N ASP A 194 -13.31 2.92 7.28
CA ASP A 194 -14.42 3.84 7.58
C ASP A 194 -14.13 4.76 8.79
N PHE A 195 -13.21 4.35 9.67
CA PHE A 195 -12.85 5.08 10.87
C PHE A 195 -11.65 6.01 10.71
N VAL A 196 -11.10 6.14 9.49
CA VAL A 196 -10.01 7.07 9.20
C VAL A 196 -10.57 8.49 9.13
N THR A 197 -10.23 9.31 10.13
CA THR A 197 -10.74 10.70 10.25
C THR A 197 -9.65 11.67 10.70
N TRP A 198 -9.94 12.98 10.65
CA TRP A 198 -9.04 14.00 11.17
C TRP A 198 -8.97 13.95 12.71
N THR A 199 -7.81 14.28 13.27
CA THR A 199 -7.64 14.44 14.72
C THR A 199 -8.46 15.60 15.26
N VAL A 200 -8.81 15.50 16.55
CA VAL A 200 -9.49 16.58 17.28
C VAL A 200 -8.55 17.79 17.34
N GLY A 201 -9.05 18.99 17.06
CA GLY A 201 -8.23 20.21 17.00
C GLY A 201 -7.38 20.38 15.74
N SER A 202 -7.48 19.48 14.75
CA SER A 202 -6.72 19.61 13.50
C SER A 202 -7.04 20.90 12.75
N LYS A 203 -6.00 21.67 12.40
CA LYS A 203 -6.12 22.88 11.56
C LYS A 203 -6.70 22.56 10.18
N VAL A 204 -6.45 21.35 9.67
CA VAL A 204 -7.00 20.90 8.38
C VAL A 204 -8.51 20.74 8.47
N LYS A 205 -9.01 20.11 9.54
CA LYS A 205 -10.46 19.98 9.80
C LYS A 205 -11.11 21.37 9.89
N ARG A 206 -10.47 22.30 10.61
CA ARG A 206 -10.94 23.69 10.74
C ARG A 206 -11.04 24.39 9.39
N ASN A 207 -10.01 24.29 8.55
CA ASN A 207 -10.02 24.88 7.22
C ASN A 207 -11.12 24.30 6.32
N ILE A 208 -11.34 22.98 6.38
CA ILE A 208 -12.42 22.31 5.64
C ILE A 208 -13.80 22.79 6.13
N MET A 209 -14.01 22.90 7.44
CA MET A 209 -15.28 23.35 8.02
C MET A 209 -15.56 24.83 7.71
N LYS A 210 -14.51 25.67 7.77
CA LYS A 210 -14.57 27.08 7.37
C LYS A 210 -14.92 27.24 5.89
N TYR A 211 -14.33 26.43 5.02
CA TYR A 211 -14.65 26.44 3.59
C TYR A 211 -16.10 25.99 3.31
N ARG A 212 -16.67 25.14 4.15
CA ARG A 212 -18.05 24.66 4.04
C ARG A 212 -19.07 25.54 4.77
N ASP A 213 -18.65 26.68 5.34
CA ASP A 213 -19.45 27.59 6.17
C ASP A 213 -20.17 26.88 7.34
N LYS A 214 -19.59 25.79 7.85
CA LYS A 214 -20.11 24.99 8.98
C LYS A 214 -19.19 25.00 10.19
N LEU A 215 -18.35 26.03 10.29
CA LEU A 215 -17.43 26.14 11.42
C LEU A 215 -18.23 26.47 12.68
N ASP A 216 -18.33 25.50 13.58
CA ASP A 216 -18.87 25.69 14.91
C ASP A 216 -17.70 26.01 15.86
N ASP A 217 -17.72 27.21 16.44
CA ASP A 217 -16.64 27.70 17.30
C ASP A 217 -16.62 27.01 18.68
N PHE A 218 -17.66 26.26 19.05
CA PHE A 218 -17.71 25.50 20.31
C PHE A 218 -16.82 24.25 20.30
N GLU A 219 -16.49 23.66 19.14
CA GLU A 219 -15.55 22.52 19.04
C GLU A 219 -14.07 22.91 19.29
N LEU A 220 -13.78 24.19 19.57
CA LEU A 220 -12.42 24.74 19.70
C LEU A 220 -11.92 24.90 21.15
N LEU A 221 -12.80 24.74 22.15
CA LEU A 221 -12.49 24.79 23.59
C LEU A 221 -12.17 23.40 24.14
#